data_AF-A0A9N9SSE7-F1
#
_entry.id   AF-A0A9N9SSE7-F1
#
_cell.length_a   1.000
_cell.length_b   1.000
_cell.length_c   1.000
_cell.angle_alpha   90.00
_cell.angle_beta   90.00
_cell.angle_gamma   90.00
#
_symmetry.space_group_name_H-M   'P 1'
#
loop_
_entity.id
_entity.type
_entity.pdbx_description
1 polymer ?
#
loop_
_entity_poly.entity_id
_entity_poly.type
_entity_poly.pdbx_seq_one_letter_code
_entity_poly.pdbx_strand_id
1 'polypeptide(L)'
;MSLSRLSEVGAGEANGHVGPERLSHSLPGSPADRRLASFEVVGSAESLVGRILAEQGLGKYCDQDFVRYTSKEMQEALDMTQEEMDRAAHQILQQEKLIHHPLQQPHS
;
A
#
# COMPACT_ATOMS: atom_id res chain seq x y z
N MET A 1 -59.17 -29.62 -9.21
CA MET A 1 -58.86 -28.19 -8.95
C MET A 1 -58.33 -27.61 -10.24
N SER A 2 -59.02 -26.60 -10.75
CA SER A 2 -58.82 -26.01 -12.08
C SER A 2 -57.92 -24.77 -12.01
N LEU A 3 -57.48 -24.34 -13.20
CA LEU A 3 -56.93 -23.04 -13.60
C LEU A 3 -55.40 -22.91 -13.71
N SER A 4 -54.94 -23.28 -14.91
CA SER A 4 -53.86 -22.62 -15.64
C SER A 4 -54.04 -21.10 -15.61
N ARG A 5 -52.99 -20.37 -15.21
CA ARG A 5 -52.97 -18.90 -15.26
C ARG A 5 -52.69 -18.42 -16.67
N LEU A 6 -53.55 -17.51 -17.11
CA LEU A 6 -53.57 -16.75 -18.36
C LEU A 6 -52.58 -15.58 -18.29
N SER A 7 -52.05 -15.22 -19.48
CA SER A 7 -51.68 -13.87 -19.99
C SER A 7 -50.86 -12.94 -19.09
N GLU A 8 -49.79 -12.30 -19.59
CA GLU A 8 -49.92 -11.24 -20.59
C GLU A 8 -48.62 -10.95 -21.34
N VAL A 9 -48.80 -10.60 -22.61
CA VAL A 9 -47.80 -10.22 -23.62
C VAL A 9 -47.54 -8.72 -23.52
N GLY A 10 -46.27 -8.31 -23.64
CA GLY A 10 -45.91 -6.92 -23.86
C GLY A 10 -44.59 -6.83 -24.62
N ALA A 11 -44.69 -6.79 -25.95
CA ALA A 11 -43.58 -6.65 -26.88
C ALA A 11 -42.81 -5.33 -26.68
N GLY A 12 -41.50 -5.38 -26.92
CA GLY A 12 -40.65 -4.20 -26.94
C GLY A 12 -39.24 -4.58 -27.39
N GLU A 13 -39.08 -4.76 -28.70
CA GLU A 13 -37.77 -4.90 -29.32
C GLU A 13 -36.99 -3.58 -29.17
N ALA A 14 -35.77 -3.66 -28.67
CA ALA A 14 -34.75 -2.63 -28.87
C ALA A 14 -33.37 -3.32 -28.93
N ASN A 15 -32.93 -3.60 -30.16
CA ASN A 15 -31.55 -3.93 -30.47
C ASN A 15 -30.68 -2.70 -30.18
N GLY A 16 -29.72 -2.84 -29.26
CA GLY A 16 -28.78 -1.81 -28.83
C GLY A 16 -27.37 -2.38 -28.70
N HIS A 17 -26.49 -1.82 -29.51
CA HIS A 17 -25.11 -2.16 -29.84
C HIS A 17 -24.08 -1.84 -28.72
N VAL A 18 -23.03 -2.69 -28.60
CA VAL A 18 -21.68 -2.47 -28.00
C VAL A 18 -21.62 -2.15 -26.48
N GLY A 19 -20.71 -2.71 -25.66
CA GLY A 19 -19.42 -3.32 -25.97
C GLY A 19 -18.82 -4.15 -24.81
N PRO A 20 -17.54 -4.56 -24.92
CA PRO A 20 -16.87 -5.41 -23.95
C PRO A 20 -16.03 -4.56 -23.00
N GLU A 21 -16.64 -3.96 -21.98
CA GLU A 21 -15.87 -3.42 -20.86
C GLU A 21 -16.55 -3.79 -19.55
N ARG A 22 -16.45 -5.08 -19.20
CA ARG A 22 -16.39 -5.42 -17.78
C ARG A 22 -14.97 -5.13 -17.33
N LEU A 23 -14.78 -3.87 -16.96
CA LEU A 23 -13.68 -3.40 -16.14
C LEU A 23 -13.57 -4.32 -14.92
N SER A 24 -12.72 -5.34 -15.02
CA SER A 24 -12.22 -6.07 -13.87
C SER A 24 -11.25 -5.15 -13.15
N HIS A 25 -11.81 -4.20 -12.41
CA HIS A 25 -11.10 -3.43 -11.42
C HIS A 25 -10.61 -4.42 -10.36
N SER A 26 -9.33 -4.76 -10.44
CA SER A 26 -8.62 -5.44 -9.36
C SER A 26 -8.86 -4.70 -8.05
N LEU A 27 -9.18 -5.48 -7.02
CA LEU A 27 -9.64 -5.04 -5.71
C LEU A 27 -8.78 -3.90 -5.15
N PRO A 28 -9.38 -2.84 -4.56
CA PRO A 28 -8.62 -1.87 -3.79
C PRO A 28 -7.90 -2.61 -2.64
N GLY A 29 -6.62 -2.27 -2.46
CA GLY A 29 -5.70 -2.94 -1.55
C GLY A 29 -6.32 -3.27 -0.19
N SER A 30 -5.97 -4.45 0.32
CA SER A 30 -6.41 -4.94 1.63
C SER A 30 -6.30 -3.83 2.69
N PRO A 31 -7.22 -3.75 3.66
CA PRO A 31 -7.17 -2.73 4.71
C PRO A 31 -5.88 -2.76 5.55
N ALA A 32 -5.09 -3.84 5.47
CA ALA A 32 -3.73 -3.91 6.00
C ALA A 32 -2.77 -2.91 5.32
N ASP A 33 -2.90 -2.70 4.01
CA ASP A 33 -2.11 -1.76 3.21
C ASP A 33 -2.39 -0.31 3.63
N ARG A 34 -3.68 -0.02 3.91
CA ARG A 34 -4.13 1.31 4.30
C ARG A 34 -3.73 1.72 5.72
N ARG A 35 -3.45 0.77 6.61
CA ARG A 35 -2.97 1.05 7.98
C ARG A 35 -1.52 1.53 8.01
N LEU A 36 -0.73 1.19 6.99
CA LEU A 36 0.65 1.65 6.87
C LEU A 36 0.73 3.07 6.27
N ALA A 37 -0.26 3.45 5.45
CA ALA A 37 -0.25 4.71 4.71
C ALA A 37 -0.55 5.98 5.51
N SER A 38 -1.08 5.90 6.74
CA SER A 38 -1.50 7.09 7.49
C SER A 38 -0.35 7.86 8.18
N PHE A 39 0.88 7.33 8.15
CA PHE A 39 2.04 7.89 8.85
C PHE A 39 3.23 8.17 7.93
N GLU A 40 2.98 8.30 6.63
CA GLU A 40 4.04 8.47 5.64
C GLU A 40 4.63 9.90 5.68
N VAL A 41 5.27 10.26 6.79
CA VAL A 41 6.31 11.29 6.78
C VAL A 41 7.50 10.66 6.08
N VAL A 42 7.48 10.73 4.74
CA VAL A 42 8.54 10.17 3.89
C VAL A 42 9.89 10.69 4.38
N GLY A 43 10.75 9.79 4.86
CA GLY A 43 12.07 10.15 5.38
C GLY A 43 12.24 10.07 6.89
N SER A 44 11.20 9.81 7.68
CA SER A 44 11.34 9.55 9.12
C SER A 44 11.82 8.12 9.40
N ALA A 45 12.39 7.92 10.58
CA ALA A 45 12.78 6.61 11.09
C ALA A 45 11.57 5.66 11.17
N GLU A 46 10.42 6.16 11.60
CA GLU A 46 9.18 5.38 11.71
C GLU A 46 8.69 4.90 10.33
N SER A 47 8.80 5.74 9.30
CA SER A 47 8.45 5.38 7.92
C SER A 47 9.40 4.32 7.36
N LEU A 48 10.71 4.47 7.59
CA LEU A 48 11.70 3.49 7.17
C LEU A 48 11.49 2.12 7.84
N VAL A 49 11.28 2.09 9.16
CA VAL A 49 11.05 0.87 9.92
C VAL A 49 9.74 0.19 9.49
N GLY A 50 8.66 0.96 9.35
CA GLY A 50 7.37 0.44 8.89
C GLY A 50 7.46 -0.23 7.52
N ARG A 51 8.16 0.39 6.56
CA ARG A 51 8.40 -0.18 5.23
C ARG A 51 9.20 -1.47 5.30
N ILE A 52 10.32 -1.50 6.02
CA ILE A 52 11.16 -2.70 6.17
C ILE A 52 10.35 -3.85 6.79
N LEU A 53 9.59 -3.59 7.86
CA LEU A 53 8.76 -4.60 8.49
C LEU A 53 7.71 -5.17 7.52
N ALA A 54 7.10 -4.33 6.67
CA ALA A 54 6.19 -4.79 5.64
C ALA A 54 6.89 -5.66 4.57
N GLU A 55 8.04 -5.19 4.06
CA GLU A 55 8.83 -5.90 3.04
C GLU A 55 9.34 -7.27 3.53
N GLN A 56 9.66 -7.40 4.81
CA GLN A 56 10.08 -8.67 5.42
C GLN A 56 8.90 -9.57 5.84
N GLY A 57 7.65 -9.16 5.57
CA GLY A 57 6.44 -9.92 5.93
C GLY A 57 6.11 -9.92 7.43
N LEU A 58 6.71 -9.00 8.19
CA LEU A 58 6.55 -8.86 9.63
C LEU A 58 5.46 -7.85 10.02
N GLY A 59 5.00 -6.99 9.10
CA GLY A 59 4.04 -5.92 9.37
C GLY A 59 2.69 -6.38 9.96
N LYS A 60 2.30 -7.65 9.83
CA LYS A 60 1.10 -8.21 10.47
C LYS A 60 1.29 -8.56 11.96
N TYR A 61 2.53 -8.63 12.43
CA TYR A 61 2.88 -9.00 13.80
C TYR A 61 3.33 -7.78 14.64
N CYS A 62 3.67 -6.69 13.96
CA CYS A 62 4.13 -5.47 14.59
C CYS A 62 3.02 -4.41 14.52
N ASP A 63 2.72 -3.79 15.64
CA ASP A 63 1.86 -2.63 15.72
C ASP A 63 2.68 -1.34 15.79
N GLN A 64 1.99 -0.20 15.88
CA GLN A 64 2.62 1.10 15.94
C GLN A 64 3.42 1.30 17.24
N ASP A 65 2.93 0.75 18.34
CA ASP A 65 3.61 0.83 19.63
C ASP A 65 4.93 0.05 19.58
N PHE A 66 4.95 -1.13 18.95
CA PHE A 66 6.20 -1.87 18.72
C PHE A 66 7.25 -1.03 17.99
N VAL A 67 6.87 -0.33 16.90
CA VAL A 67 7.78 0.54 16.15
C VAL A 67 8.28 1.68 17.03
N ARG A 68 7.38 2.36 17.76
CA ARG A 68 7.75 3.47 18.65
C ARG A 68 8.71 3.03 19.75
N TYR A 69 8.41 1.93 20.43
CA TYR A 69 9.27 1.41 21.50
C TYR A 69 10.62 0.97 20.95
N THR A 70 10.65 0.24 19.83
CA THR A 70 11.90 -0.19 19.21
C THR A 70 12.75 1.01 18.80
N SER A 71 12.14 2.03 18.18
CA SER A 71 12.85 3.27 17.82
C SER A 71 13.41 4.01 19.03
N LYS A 72 12.69 4.01 20.16
CA LYS A 72 13.17 4.60 21.41
C LYS A 72 14.33 3.81 22.02
N GLU A 73 14.21 2.49 22.07
CA GLU A 73 15.30 1.61 22.55
C GLU A 73 16.57 1.79 21.69
N MET A 74 16.42 1.93 20.37
CA MET A 74 17.55 2.21 19.48
C MET A 74 18.18 3.59 19.76
N GLN A 75 17.37 4.63 19.97
CA GLN A 75 17.86 5.97 20.34
C GLN A 75 18.67 5.91 21.64
N GLU A 76 18.16 5.20 22.65
CA GLU A 76 18.83 5.05 23.95
C GLU A 76 20.10 4.21 23.85
N ALA A 77 20.06 3.10 23.10
CA ALA A 77 21.21 2.21 22.94
C ALA A 77 22.34 2.83 22.10
N LEU A 78 22.01 3.72 21.17
CA LEU A 78 22.95 4.37 20.26
C LEU A 78 23.32 5.80 20.67
N ASP A 79 22.76 6.32 21.77
CA ASP A 79 22.88 7.72 22.19
C ASP A 79 22.56 8.69 21.04
N MET A 80 21.45 8.43 20.34
CA MET A 80 21.02 9.20 19.16
C MET A 80 19.74 9.97 19.48
N THR A 81 19.66 11.23 19.06
CA THR A 81 18.38 11.97 19.13
C THR A 81 17.41 11.49 18.06
N GLN A 82 16.12 11.79 18.24
CA GLN A 82 15.09 11.48 17.25
C GLN A 82 15.43 12.13 15.89
N GLU A 83 15.88 13.39 15.89
CA GLU A 83 16.25 14.09 14.66
C GLU A 83 17.47 13.47 13.98
N GLU A 84 18.44 12.95 14.74
CA GLU A 84 19.59 12.21 14.19
C GLU A 84 19.15 10.90 13.55
N MET A 85 18.24 10.19 14.21
CA MET A 85 17.65 8.96 13.70
C MET A 85 16.87 9.20 12.41
N ASP A 86 16.06 10.26 12.36
CA ASP A 86 15.33 10.66 11.16
C ASP A 86 16.27 11.07 10.03
N ARG A 87 17.35 11.82 10.31
CA ARG A 87 18.37 12.14 9.30
C ARG A 87 19.03 10.89 8.74
N ALA A 88 19.37 9.94 9.59
CA ALA A 88 19.96 8.66 9.17
C ALA A 88 18.98 7.86 8.31
N ALA A 89 17.70 7.79 8.71
CA ALA A 89 16.66 7.11 7.95
C ALA A 89 16.46 7.74 6.56
N HIS A 90 16.44 9.07 6.50
CA HIS A 90 16.36 9.80 5.25
C HIS A 90 17.55 9.50 4.32
N GLN A 91 18.77 9.43 4.86
CA GLN A 91 19.98 9.07 4.09
C GLN A 91 19.91 7.65 3.53
N ILE A 92 19.47 6.67 4.32
CA ILE A 92 19.29 5.28 3.87
C ILE A 92 18.31 5.23 2.69
N LEU A 93 17.15 5.92 2.81
CA LEU A 93 16.15 5.99 1.76
C LEU A 93 16.68 6.65 0.47
N GLN A 94 17.54 7.66 0.59
CA GLN A 94 18.19 8.27 -0.58
C GLN A 94 19.22 7.34 -1.23
N GLN A 95 20.05 6.67 -0.41
CA GLN A 95 21.06 5.73 -0.91
C GLN A 95 20.42 4.56 -1.65
N GLU A 96 19.32 4.02 -1.14
CA GLU A 96 18.58 2.94 -1.80
C GLU A 96 18.09 3.35 -3.19
N LYS A 97 17.61 4.58 -3.36
CA LYS A 97 17.23 5.12 -4.68
C LYS A 97 18.42 5.16 -5.63
N LEU A 98 19.61 5.48 -5.14
CA LEU A 98 20.83 5.50 -5.96
C LEU A 98 21.29 4.09 -6.33
N ILE A 99 21.18 3.13 -5.40
CA ILE A 99 21.57 1.73 -5.63
C ILE A 99 20.59 1.02 -6.59
N HIS A 100 19.29 1.28 -6.44
CA HIS A 100 18.24 0.71 -7.28
C HIS A 100 18.04 1.42 -8.62
N HIS A 101 18.74 2.52 -8.88
CA HIS A 101 18.80 3.16 -10.19
C HIS A 101 20.14 2.83 -10.86
N PRO A 102 20.33 1.59 -11.38
CA PRO A 102 21.55 1.27 -12.11
C PRO A 102 21.62 2.20 -13.32
N LEU A 103 22.72 2.94 -13.43
CA LEU A 103 23.29 3.50 -14.65
C LEU A 103 22.31 3.48 -15.84
N GLN A 104 21.44 4.48 -15.94
CA GLN A 104 20.80 4.77 -17.21
C GLN A 104 21.90 5.35 -18.10
N GLN A 105 22.64 4.46 -18.74
CA GLN A 105 23.67 4.81 -19.70
C GLN A 105 22.99 5.60 -20.82
N PRO A 106 23.54 6.75 -21.25
CA PRO A 106 22.98 7.47 -22.36
C PRO A 106 23.18 6.61 -23.61
N HIS A 107 22.08 6.08 -24.14
CA HIS A 107 22.06 5.52 -25.48
C HIS A 107 22.36 6.66 -26.45
N SER A 108 23.56 6.63 -27.03
CA SER A 108 23.99 7.53 -28.12
C SER A 108 23.28 7.17 -29.42
#